data_AF-A0A9W8R0M3-F1
#
_entry.id   AF-A0A9W8R0M3-F1
#
_cell.length_a   1.000
_cell.length_b   1.000
_cell.length_c   1.000
_cell.angle_alpha   90.00
_cell.angle_beta   90.00
_cell.angle_gamma   90.00
#
_symmetry.space_group_name_H-M   'P 1'
#
loop_
_entity.id
_entity.type
_entity.pdbx_description
1 polymer ?
#
loop_
_entity_poly.entity_id
_entity_poly.type
_entity_poly.pdbx_seq_one_letter_code
_entity_poly.pdbx_strand_id
1 'polypeptide(L)'
;MACFEKGNTQIGWKAQHERMRQGLPPLTPNVEDRHIARAKWEKVREAKLPEPRQFEEIDYAPEKSLREKFKENGLQVIVKMASIELTPEKPEFPAGGWHLEGQMNEKICATALYYLDSDNVTPSHLSLRTQTDSYLNDRVYAKQDEYNWLERVYGTALRGHGFSTCVQNFGDIQTKQGRLLAFPNVL
;
A
#
# COMPACT_ATOMS: atom_id res chain seq x y z
N MET A 1 -25.66 37.41 -2.54
CA MET A 1 -26.12 38.40 -1.55
C MET A 1 -26.11 37.70 -0.20
N ALA A 2 -25.14 38.01 0.67
CA ALA A 2 -25.02 37.37 1.99
C ALA A 2 -25.03 38.48 3.04
N CYS A 3 -26.04 38.46 3.91
CA CYS A 3 -26.16 39.34 5.06
C CYS A 3 -25.34 38.74 6.22
N PHE A 4 -24.48 39.56 6.84
CA PHE A 4 -23.68 39.17 8.00
C PHE A 4 -24.18 39.97 9.20
N GLU A 5 -24.94 39.33 10.09
CA GLU A 5 -25.24 39.91 11.40
C GLU A 5 -24.02 39.73 12.32
N LYS A 6 -23.49 40.85 12.83
CA LYS A 6 -22.45 40.86 13.86
C LYS A 6 -23.05 40.47 15.21
N GLY A 7 -23.18 39.17 15.46
CA GLY A 7 -23.42 38.63 16.80
C GLY A 7 -22.18 38.78 17.66
N ASN A 8 -22.29 39.50 18.78
CA ASN A 8 -21.21 39.79 19.70
C ASN A 8 -20.87 38.53 20.54
N THR A 9 -19.91 37.71 20.11
CA THR A 9 -19.44 36.53 20.85
C THR A 9 -18.07 36.78 21.49
N GLN A 10 -18.02 37.59 22.55
CA GLN A 10 -16.82 37.66 23.40
C GLN A 10 -16.85 36.52 24.41
N ILE A 11 -16.07 35.48 24.15
CA ILE A 11 -15.78 34.43 25.12
C ILE A 11 -14.91 35.05 26.23
N GLY A 12 -15.37 34.98 27.48
CA GLY A 12 -14.66 35.56 28.62
C GLY A 12 -13.30 34.90 28.87
N TRP A 13 -12.24 35.71 28.93
CA TRP A 13 -10.84 35.30 29.11
C TRP A 13 -10.61 34.40 30.33
N LYS A 14 -11.39 34.60 31.41
CA LYS A 14 -11.34 33.75 32.62
C LYS A 14 -11.81 32.32 32.35
N ALA A 15 -12.92 32.16 31.62
CA ALA A 15 -13.46 30.84 31.26
C ALA A 15 -12.52 30.09 30.30
N GLN A 16 -11.85 30.82 29.40
CA GLN A 16 -10.81 30.27 28.52
C GLN A 16 -9.63 29.70 29.31
N HIS A 17 -9.10 30.47 30.26
CA HIS A 17 -7.94 30.09 31.08
C HIS A 17 -8.23 28.90 32.00
N GLU A 18 -9.42 28.84 32.57
CA GLU A 18 -9.82 27.76 33.48
C GLU A 18 -10.01 26.43 32.74
N ARG A 19 -10.55 26.46 31.52
CA ARG A 19 -10.63 25.27 30.63
C ARG A 19 -9.26 24.76 30.21
N MET A 20 -8.32 25.66 29.88
CA MET A 20 -6.96 25.26 29.53
C MET A 20 -6.24 24.60 30.72
N ARG A 21 -6.47 25.05 31.96
CA ARG A 21 -5.96 24.37 33.17
C ARG A 21 -6.54 22.98 33.35
N GLN A 22 -7.77 22.75 32.90
CA GLN A 22 -8.43 21.44 32.92
C GLN A 22 -8.04 20.55 31.72
N GLY A 23 -7.10 21.00 30.87
CA GLY A 23 -6.66 20.25 29.68
C GLY A 23 -7.67 20.25 28.52
N LEU A 24 -8.73 21.06 28.60
CA LEU A 24 -9.74 21.17 27.57
C LEU A 24 -9.31 22.15 26.48
N PRO A 25 -9.69 21.92 25.20
CA PRO A 25 -9.37 22.83 24.11
C PRO A 25 -10.00 24.22 24.33
N PRO A 26 -9.39 25.30 23.78
CA PRO A 26 -9.95 26.64 23.85
C PRO A 26 -11.33 26.69 23.20
N LEU A 27 -12.22 27.50 23.77
CA LEU A 27 -13.52 27.79 23.19
C LEU A 27 -13.31 28.55 21.87
N THR A 28 -13.80 28.00 20.76
CA THR A 28 -13.90 28.71 19.49
C THR A 28 -15.30 29.34 19.38
N PRO A 29 -15.43 30.63 19.01
CA PRO A 29 -16.73 31.26 18.86
C PRO A 29 -17.61 30.45 17.90
N ASN A 30 -18.85 30.19 18.31
CA ASN A 30 -19.85 29.45 17.52
C ASN A 30 -19.56 27.95 17.29
N VAL A 31 -18.65 27.33 18.04
CA VAL A 31 -18.44 25.88 17.97
C VAL A 31 -18.62 25.27 19.36
N GLU A 32 -19.69 24.51 19.52
CA GLU A 32 -19.93 23.75 20.74
C GLU A 32 -18.92 22.60 20.92
N ASP A 33 -18.61 22.28 22.18
CA ASP A 33 -17.66 21.22 22.54
C ASP A 33 -18.00 19.86 21.92
N ARG A 34 -19.29 19.55 21.79
CA ARG A 34 -19.75 18.31 21.14
C ARG A 34 -19.28 18.21 19.69
N HIS A 35 -19.19 19.33 18.98
CA HIS A 35 -18.71 19.35 17.59
C HIS A 35 -17.19 19.14 17.54
N ILE A 36 -16.44 19.73 18.48
CA ILE A 36 -15.00 19.50 18.60
C ILE A 36 -14.72 18.03 18.96
N ALA A 37 -15.45 17.47 19.93
CA ALA A 37 -15.33 16.08 20.34
C ALA A 37 -15.66 15.12 19.18
N ARG A 38 -16.72 15.40 18.42
CA ARG A 38 -17.08 14.63 17.22
C ARG A 38 -16.01 14.71 16.14
N ALA A 39 -15.51 15.91 15.82
CA ALA A 39 -14.46 16.08 14.81
C ALA A 39 -13.15 15.38 15.22
N LYS A 40 -12.80 15.43 16.51
CA LYS A 40 -11.66 14.66 17.05
C LYS A 40 -11.91 13.16 16.88
N TRP A 41 -13.08 12.66 17.30
CA TRP A 41 -13.44 11.26 17.15
C TRP A 41 -13.39 10.79 15.69
N GLU A 42 -13.93 11.57 14.74
CA GLU A 42 -13.89 11.25 13.31
C GLU A 42 -12.45 11.14 12.77
N LYS A 43 -11.50 11.93 13.30
CA LYS A 43 -10.09 11.89 12.91
C LYS A 43 -9.29 10.76 13.56
N VAL A 44 -9.59 10.40 14.81
CA VAL A 44 -8.79 9.43 15.59
C VAL A 44 -9.44 8.06 15.74
N ARG A 45 -10.70 7.89 15.31
CA ARG A 45 -11.40 6.60 15.40
C ARG A 45 -10.63 5.52 14.67
N GLU A 46 -10.58 4.35 15.28
CA GLU A 46 -10.03 3.17 14.64
C GLU A 46 -11.02 2.63 13.60
N ALA A 47 -10.47 2.22 12.46
CA ALA A 47 -11.23 1.52 11.45
C ALA A 47 -11.66 0.16 12.03
N LYS A 48 -12.96 -0.12 12.01
CA LYS A 48 -13.46 -1.47 12.26
C LYS A 48 -13.29 -2.27 10.98
N LEU A 49 -12.20 -3.03 10.90
CA LEU A 49 -11.98 -3.94 9.79
C LEU A 49 -13.01 -5.09 9.87
N PRO A 50 -13.59 -5.51 8.74
CA PRO A 50 -14.42 -6.71 8.75
C PRO A 50 -13.56 -7.92 9.15
N GLU A 51 -14.16 -8.87 9.83
CA GLU A 51 -13.50 -10.16 10.07
C GLU A 51 -13.10 -10.77 8.71
N PRO A 52 -11.92 -11.42 8.63
CA PRO A 52 -11.53 -12.11 7.42
C PRO A 52 -12.62 -13.11 7.05
N ARG A 53 -12.83 -13.31 5.75
CA ARG A 53 -13.70 -14.40 5.28
C ARG A 53 -13.18 -15.70 5.86
N GLN A 54 -14.09 -16.63 6.16
CA GLN A 54 -13.68 -17.98 6.56
C GLN A 54 -12.74 -18.53 5.49
N PHE A 55 -11.67 -19.17 5.94
CA PHE A 55 -10.69 -19.75 5.03
C PHE A 55 -11.38 -20.83 4.19
N GLU A 56 -11.28 -20.67 2.87
CA GLU A 56 -11.68 -21.66 1.90
C GLU A 56 -10.42 -22.04 1.13
N GLU A 57 -10.15 -23.34 1.03
CA GLU A 57 -9.05 -23.82 0.20
C GLU A 57 -9.41 -23.54 -1.27
N ILE A 58 -8.65 -22.65 -1.90
CA ILE A 58 -8.82 -22.31 -3.30
C ILE A 58 -7.95 -23.27 -4.11
N ASP A 59 -8.58 -24.03 -5.00
CA ASP A 59 -7.85 -24.79 -6.00
C ASP A 59 -7.29 -23.82 -7.06
N TYR A 60 -5.99 -23.55 -6.98
CA TYR A 60 -5.28 -22.74 -7.95
C TYR A 60 -4.84 -23.54 -9.19
N ALA A 61 -5.17 -24.84 -9.28
CA ALA A 61 -4.87 -25.62 -10.45
C ALA A 61 -5.59 -25.04 -11.67
N PRO A 62 -4.87 -24.75 -12.76
CA PRO A 62 -5.51 -24.26 -13.97
C PRO A 62 -6.36 -25.38 -14.58
N GLU A 63 -7.61 -25.06 -14.93
CA GLU A 63 -8.54 -26.02 -15.59
C GLU A 63 -7.98 -26.63 -16.89
N LYS A 64 -7.09 -25.89 -17.56
CA LYS A 64 -6.40 -26.30 -18.79
C LYS A 64 -4.92 -26.04 -18.65
N SER A 65 -4.11 -26.94 -19.19
CA SER A 65 -2.68 -26.71 -19.27
C SER A 65 -2.38 -25.47 -20.14
N LEU A 66 -1.28 -24.77 -19.87
CA LEU A 66 -0.83 -23.66 -20.73
C LEU A 66 -0.66 -24.11 -22.19
N ARG A 67 -0.23 -25.37 -22.39
CA ARG A 67 -0.09 -25.98 -23.71
C ARG A 67 -1.42 -26.04 -24.48
N GLU A 68 -2.50 -26.43 -23.81
CA GLU A 68 -3.83 -26.47 -24.42
C GLU A 68 -4.38 -25.06 -24.64
N LYS A 69 -4.22 -24.19 -23.64
CA LYS A 69 -4.73 -22.81 -23.69
C LYS A 69 -4.10 -21.99 -24.82
N PHE A 70 -2.81 -22.22 -25.10
CA PHE A 70 -2.05 -21.48 -26.10
C PHE A 70 -1.71 -22.31 -27.34
N LYS A 71 -2.45 -23.39 -27.61
CA LYS A 71 -2.21 -24.28 -28.75
C LYS A 71 -2.28 -23.57 -30.11
N GLU A 72 -3.22 -22.65 -30.28
CA GLU A 72 -3.47 -21.94 -31.54
C GLU A 72 -2.60 -20.68 -31.69
N ASN A 73 -2.50 -19.88 -30.62
CA ASN A 73 -1.84 -18.57 -30.65
C ASN A 73 -0.36 -18.60 -30.20
N GLY A 74 0.09 -19.71 -29.61
CA GLY A 74 1.42 -19.85 -29.02
C GLY A 74 1.58 -19.08 -27.70
N LEU A 75 2.55 -19.51 -26.89
CA LEU A 75 3.01 -18.79 -25.71
C LEU A 75 4.51 -18.56 -25.86
N GLN A 76 4.92 -17.30 -25.81
CA GLN A 76 6.34 -16.95 -25.85
C GLN A 76 6.92 -17.04 -24.43
N VAL A 77 8.03 -17.77 -24.31
CA VAL A 77 8.79 -17.88 -23.05
C VAL A 77 10.19 -17.35 -23.30
N ILE A 78 10.62 -16.40 -22.48
CA ILE A 78 11.98 -15.84 -22.50
C ILE A 78 12.65 -16.30 -21.22
N VAL A 79 13.74 -17.05 -21.37
CA VAL A 79 14.54 -17.52 -20.23
C VAL A 79 15.80 -16.69 -20.16
N LYS A 80 16.04 -16.07 -19.01
CA LYS A 80 17.28 -15.36 -18.69
C LYS A 80 17.97 -16.10 -17.55
N MET A 81 19.25 -16.40 -17.72
CA MET A 81 20.09 -16.97 -16.68
C MET A 81 21.19 -15.97 -16.35
N ALA A 82 21.41 -15.74 -15.06
CA ALA A 82 22.47 -14.89 -14.56
C ALA A 82 23.19 -15.63 -13.43
N SER A 83 24.50 -15.46 -13.37
CA SER A 83 25.35 -15.92 -12.26
C SER A 83 26.05 -14.72 -11.65
N ILE A 84 26.20 -14.74 -10.34
CA ILE A 84 26.92 -13.72 -9.58
C ILE A 84 27.93 -14.46 -8.72
N GLU A 85 29.21 -14.22 -8.98
CA GLU A 85 30.32 -14.78 -8.21
C GLU A 85 30.97 -13.66 -7.40
N LEU A 86 31.02 -13.85 -6.08
CA LEU A 86 31.67 -12.95 -5.15
C LEU A 86 33.06 -13.49 -4.83
N THR A 87 34.08 -12.65 -4.91
CA THR A 87 35.45 -13.00 -4.52
C THR A 87 35.89 -12.16 -3.33
N PRO A 88 36.96 -12.53 -2.61
CA PRO A 88 37.49 -11.68 -1.54
C PRO A 88 37.85 -10.26 -2.01
N GLU A 89 38.26 -10.10 -3.28
CA GLU A 89 38.59 -8.81 -3.90
C GLU A 89 37.36 -8.02 -4.34
N LYS A 90 36.25 -8.73 -4.60
CA LYS A 90 34.94 -8.15 -4.94
C LYS A 90 33.83 -8.86 -4.15
N PRO A 91 33.74 -8.61 -2.84
CA PRO A 91 32.86 -9.37 -1.94
C PRO A 91 31.40 -8.89 -2.00
N GLU A 92 31.12 -7.79 -2.68
CA GLU A 92 29.82 -7.13 -2.68
C GLU A 92 29.17 -7.14 -4.06
N PHE A 93 27.91 -7.55 -4.09
CA PHE A 93 26.99 -7.27 -5.19
C PHE A 93 25.94 -6.28 -4.69
N PRO A 94 25.90 -5.05 -5.24
CA PRO A 94 24.99 -4.02 -4.74
C PRO A 94 23.54 -4.47 -4.94
N ALA A 95 22.69 -4.15 -3.96
CA ALA A 95 21.26 -4.36 -4.10
C ALA A 95 20.75 -3.63 -5.36
N GLY A 96 20.00 -4.35 -6.19
CA GLY A 96 19.39 -3.79 -7.39
C GLY A 96 18.44 -2.64 -7.06
N GLY A 97 18.23 -1.75 -8.03
CA GLY A 97 17.18 -0.74 -7.93
C GLY A 97 15.79 -1.37 -7.96
N TRP A 98 14.76 -0.54 -7.80
CA TRP A 98 13.40 -1.00 -8.07
C TRP A 98 13.19 -1.18 -9.56
N HIS A 99 12.86 -2.40 -9.96
CA HIS A 99 12.56 -2.75 -11.34
C HIS A 99 11.04 -2.98 -11.49
N LEU A 100 10.47 -2.42 -12.57
CA LEU A 100 9.11 -2.73 -13.00
C LEU A 100 9.21 -3.79 -14.09
N GLU A 101 8.66 -4.96 -13.82
CA GLU A 101 8.60 -6.08 -14.76
C GLU A 101 7.25 -6.07 -15.49
N GLY A 102 7.26 -6.32 -16.80
CA GLY A 102 6.03 -6.51 -17.59
C GLY A 102 5.25 -5.23 -17.83
N GLN A 103 5.95 -4.15 -18.18
CA GLN A 103 5.32 -2.94 -18.68
C GLN A 103 4.45 -3.24 -19.92
N MET A 104 3.44 -2.39 -20.19
CA MET A 104 2.47 -2.61 -21.28
C MET A 104 3.13 -2.81 -22.66
N ASN A 105 4.30 -2.20 -22.89
CA ASN A 105 5.09 -2.35 -24.10
C ASN A 105 5.87 -3.67 -24.18
N GLU A 106 6.23 -4.28 -23.03
CA GLU A 106 6.94 -5.57 -22.96
C GLU A 106 6.00 -6.76 -23.15
N LYS A 107 4.72 -6.59 -22.80
CA LYS A 107 3.66 -7.62 -22.93
C LYS A 107 4.00 -8.93 -22.20
N ILE A 108 4.73 -8.84 -21.09
CA ILE A 108 5.05 -9.99 -20.22
C ILE A 108 3.97 -10.10 -19.15
N CYS A 109 3.19 -11.18 -19.16
CA CYS A 109 2.06 -11.37 -18.23
C CYS A 109 2.45 -11.91 -16.85
N ALA A 110 3.62 -12.56 -16.72
CA ALA A 110 4.09 -13.14 -15.48
C ALA A 110 5.61 -13.33 -15.52
N THR A 111 6.22 -13.29 -14.33
CA THR A 111 7.64 -13.56 -14.13
C THR A 111 7.81 -14.69 -13.13
N ALA A 112 8.76 -15.58 -13.42
CA ALA A 112 9.18 -16.61 -12.49
C ALA A 112 10.70 -16.54 -12.29
N LEU A 113 11.13 -16.61 -11.04
CA LEU A 113 12.53 -16.60 -10.61
C LEU A 113 12.82 -17.91 -9.89
N TYR A 114 13.89 -18.59 -10.32
CA TYR A 114 14.35 -19.81 -9.67
C TYR A 114 15.80 -19.66 -9.25
N TYR A 115 16.06 -19.76 -7.95
CA TYR A 115 17.40 -19.69 -7.39
C TYR A 115 18.05 -21.07 -7.47
N LEU A 116 18.74 -21.33 -8.58
CA LEU A 116 19.32 -22.62 -8.89
C LEU A 116 20.40 -23.05 -7.88
N ASP A 117 21.31 -22.13 -7.57
CA ASP A 117 22.45 -22.37 -6.69
C ASP A 117 22.79 -21.11 -5.88
N SER A 118 23.12 -21.29 -4.60
CA SER A 118 23.47 -20.20 -3.69
C SER A 118 24.24 -20.77 -2.50
N ASP A 119 25.56 -20.59 -2.52
CA ASP A 119 26.46 -21.09 -1.48
C ASP A 119 27.41 -19.99 -1.01
N ASN A 120 27.81 -20.05 0.27
CA ASN A 120 28.76 -19.15 0.90
C ASN A 120 28.46 -17.64 0.71
N VAL A 121 27.18 -17.27 0.65
CA VAL A 121 26.72 -15.87 0.56
C VAL A 121 25.81 -15.52 1.72
N THR A 122 25.79 -14.23 2.08
CA THR A 122 24.83 -13.73 3.06
C THR A 122 23.39 -13.84 2.52
N PRO A 123 22.39 -14.10 3.38
CA PRO A 123 20.99 -14.16 2.97
C PRO A 123 20.53 -12.91 2.23
N SER A 124 20.14 -13.08 0.98
CA SER A 124 19.50 -12.06 0.16
C SER A 124 17.97 -12.17 0.23
N HIS A 125 17.27 -11.08 -0.10
CA HIS A 125 15.81 -11.00 -0.07
C HIS A 125 15.29 -10.26 -1.30
N LEU A 126 14.15 -10.70 -1.83
CA LEU A 126 13.40 -10.01 -2.86
C LEU A 126 12.21 -9.30 -2.20
N SER A 127 12.17 -7.97 -2.33
CA SER A 127 11.04 -7.16 -1.85
C SER A 127 10.03 -6.92 -2.97
N LEU A 128 8.75 -7.08 -2.66
CA LEU A 128 7.64 -6.87 -3.59
C LEU A 128 6.78 -5.68 -3.13
N ARG A 129 6.34 -4.88 -4.09
CA ARG A 129 5.42 -3.77 -3.88
C ARG A 129 4.55 -3.57 -5.12
N THR A 130 3.33 -3.08 -4.93
CA THR A 130 2.42 -2.74 -6.03
C THR A 130 1.89 -1.34 -5.90
N GLN A 131 1.52 -0.72 -7.02
CA GLN A 131 0.77 0.52 -6.99
C GLN A 131 -0.68 0.21 -6.59
N THR A 132 -1.30 1.09 -5.79
CA THR A 132 -2.73 1.03 -5.54
C THR A 132 -3.50 1.33 -6.81
N ASP A 133 -4.64 0.67 -6.98
CA ASP A 133 -5.57 0.90 -8.10
C ASP A 133 -5.87 2.41 -8.27
N SER A 134 -5.66 2.93 -9.47
CA SER A 134 -5.92 4.33 -9.80
C SER A 134 -7.42 4.66 -9.74
N TYR A 135 -8.29 3.66 -9.85
CA TYR A 135 -9.74 3.76 -9.72
C TYR A 135 -10.24 3.40 -8.32
N LEU A 136 -9.37 3.43 -7.30
CA LEU A 136 -9.74 3.14 -5.92
C LEU A 136 -10.97 3.95 -5.45
N ASN A 137 -11.09 5.21 -5.86
CA ASN A 137 -12.21 6.09 -5.53
C ASN A 137 -13.56 5.63 -6.13
N ASP A 138 -13.54 4.87 -7.24
CA ASP A 138 -14.76 4.36 -7.86
C ASP A 138 -15.29 3.13 -7.11
N ARG A 139 -14.38 2.39 -6.46
CA ARG A 139 -14.70 1.18 -5.69
C ARG A 139 -15.00 1.47 -4.22
N VAL A 140 -14.37 2.51 -3.68
CA VAL A 140 -14.45 2.87 -2.27
C VAL A 140 -14.92 4.30 -2.11
N TYR A 141 -16.13 4.46 -1.58
CA TYR A 141 -16.66 5.78 -1.25
C TYR A 141 -16.04 6.28 0.06
N ALA A 142 -15.05 7.17 -0.05
CA ALA A 142 -14.50 7.94 1.07
C ALA A 142 -15.01 9.38 1.00
N LYS A 143 -15.46 9.94 2.13
CA LYS A 143 -15.74 11.38 2.18
C LYS A 143 -14.44 12.18 2.09
N GLN A 144 -14.57 13.46 1.74
CA GLN A 144 -13.44 14.38 1.73
C GLN A 144 -12.67 14.30 3.05
N ASP A 145 -11.36 14.07 2.94
CA ASP A 145 -10.43 14.00 4.08
C ASP A 145 -10.59 12.77 5.00
N GLU A 146 -11.31 11.71 4.58
CA GLU A 146 -11.50 10.44 5.33
C GLU A 146 -10.51 9.31 4.94
N TYR A 147 -9.28 9.63 4.55
CA TYR A 147 -8.30 8.61 4.11
C TYR A 147 -7.69 7.75 5.24
N ASN A 148 -7.89 8.09 6.52
CA ASN A 148 -7.18 7.43 7.63
C ASN A 148 -7.40 5.91 7.64
N TRP A 149 -8.65 5.49 7.47
CA TRP A 149 -8.99 4.07 7.45
C TRP A 149 -8.53 3.38 6.15
N LEU A 150 -8.61 4.05 4.99
CA LEU A 150 -8.13 3.47 3.73
C LEU A 150 -6.62 3.25 3.77
N GLU A 151 -5.86 4.23 4.25
CA GLU A 151 -4.40 4.15 4.35
C GLU A 151 -3.97 2.97 5.24
N ARG A 152 -4.75 2.67 6.29
CA ARG A 152 -4.55 1.48 7.13
C ARG A 152 -4.90 0.18 6.42
N VAL A 153 -6.01 0.13 5.67
CA VAL A 153 -6.43 -1.07 4.93
C VAL A 153 -5.43 -1.41 3.83
N TYR A 154 -5.00 -0.40 3.06
CA TYR A 154 -4.08 -0.57 1.93
C TYR A 154 -2.61 -0.54 2.36
N GLY A 155 -2.30 -0.18 3.61
CA GLY A 155 -0.93 -0.11 4.11
C GLY A 155 -0.06 0.90 3.36
N THR A 156 -0.65 1.99 2.87
CA THR A 156 0.07 3.02 2.10
C THR A 156 -0.54 4.39 2.29
N ALA A 157 0.27 5.43 2.06
CA ALA A 157 -0.23 6.79 2.05
C ALA A 157 -1.06 7.02 0.79
N LEU A 158 -2.23 7.62 0.97
CA LEU A 158 -3.16 8.05 -0.07
C LEU A 158 -3.38 9.57 -0.02
N ARG A 159 -3.04 10.21 1.11
CA ARG A 159 -3.08 11.66 1.29
C ARG A 159 -1.88 12.33 0.64
N GLY A 160 -2.12 13.52 0.10
CA GLY A 160 -1.11 14.40 -0.49
C GLY A 160 -1.64 14.97 -1.80
N HIS A 161 -1.54 16.29 -2.01
CA HIS A 161 -1.98 16.96 -3.23
C HIS A 161 -1.14 16.54 -4.44
N GLY A 162 -1.29 15.29 -4.91
CA GLY A 162 -0.54 14.71 -6.03
C GLY A 162 0.84 14.11 -5.69
N PHE A 163 1.22 14.03 -4.40
CA PHE A 163 2.55 13.54 -3.98
C PHE A 163 2.52 12.26 -3.14
N SER A 164 1.35 11.61 -3.00
CA SER A 164 1.30 10.35 -2.28
C SER A 164 1.94 9.25 -3.10
N THR A 165 2.69 8.35 -2.45
CA THR A 165 3.37 7.27 -3.16
C THR A 165 2.37 6.29 -3.76
N CYS A 166 1.22 6.06 -3.11
CA CYS A 166 0.20 5.12 -3.58
C CYS A 166 0.80 3.75 -3.88
N VAL A 167 1.79 3.32 -3.08
CA VAL A 167 2.51 2.05 -3.25
C VAL A 167 2.33 1.21 -1.99
N GLN A 168 1.73 0.04 -2.14
CA GLN A 168 1.58 -0.96 -1.11
C GLN A 168 2.80 -1.88 -1.08
N ASN A 169 3.44 -2.02 0.07
CA ASN A 169 4.55 -2.95 0.26
C ASN A 169 3.99 -4.32 0.67
N PHE A 170 4.32 -5.37 -0.08
CA PHE A 170 3.91 -6.75 0.24
C PHE A 170 4.92 -7.49 1.13
N GLY A 171 6.07 -6.86 1.40
CA GLY A 171 7.14 -7.41 2.22
C GLY A 171 8.24 -8.04 1.40
N ASP A 172 9.07 -8.82 2.08
CA ASP A 172 10.27 -9.43 1.53
C ASP A 172 10.26 -10.96 1.66
N ILE A 173 10.90 -11.61 0.70
CA ILE A 173 11.03 -13.05 0.65
C ILE A 173 12.51 -13.39 0.50
N GLN A 174 13.07 -14.16 1.43
CA GLN A 174 14.45 -14.61 1.35
C GLN A 174 14.72 -15.39 0.04
N THR A 175 15.85 -15.19 -0.61
CA THR A 175 16.15 -15.78 -1.93
C THR A 175 17.16 -16.91 -1.82
N LYS A 176 16.74 -18.01 -1.18
CA LYS A 176 17.58 -19.20 -0.95
C LYS A 176 17.59 -20.16 -2.13
N GLN A 177 18.64 -20.98 -2.22
CA GLN A 177 18.73 -22.07 -3.20
C GLN A 177 17.49 -22.98 -3.20
N GLY A 178 17.08 -23.40 -4.40
CA GLY A 178 15.91 -24.24 -4.64
C GLY A 178 14.56 -23.51 -4.54
N ARG A 179 14.54 -22.20 -4.33
CA ARG A 179 13.30 -21.42 -4.23
C ARG A 179 12.81 -20.99 -5.62
N LEU A 180 11.55 -21.32 -5.91
CA LEU A 180 10.77 -20.76 -7.01
C LEU A 180 9.88 -19.63 -6.50
N LEU A 181 9.97 -18.46 -7.12
CA LEU A 181 9.05 -17.35 -6.93
C LEU A 181 8.34 -17.11 -8.26
N ALA A 182 7.02 -17.13 -8.26
CA ALA A 182 6.22 -16.83 -9.45
C ALA A 182 5.19 -15.77 -9.08
N PHE A 183 5.12 -14.70 -9.88
CA PHE A 183 4.17 -13.63 -9.67
C PHE A 183 3.65 -13.10 -11.02
N PRO A 184 2.36 -12.73 -11.08
CA PRO A 184 1.80 -12.09 -12.26
C PRO A 184 2.33 -10.66 -12.39
N ASN A 185 2.61 -10.24 -13.63
CA ASN A 185 2.83 -8.83 -13.94
C ASN A 185 1.47 -8.26 -14.37
N VAL A 186 0.57 -8.12 -13.39
CA VAL A 186 -0.76 -7.55 -13.59
C VAL A 186 -0.75 -6.09 -13.12
N LEU A 187 -1.18 -5.21 -14.02
CA LEU A 187 -1.62 -3.85 -13.72
C LEU A 187 -3.09 -3.88 -13.30
#